data_AF-A0A949LHD7-F1
#
_entry.id   AF-A0A949LHD7-F1
#
_cell.length_a   1.000
_cell.length_b   1.000
_cell.length_c   1.000
_cell.angle_alpha   90.00
_cell.angle_beta   90.00
_cell.angle_gamma   90.00
#
_symmetry.space_group_name_H-M   'P 1'
#
loop_
_entity.id
_entity.type
_entity.pdbx_description
1 polymer ?
#
loop_
_entity_poly.entity_id
_entity_poly.type
_entity_poly.pdbx_seq_one_letter_code
_entity_poly.pdbx_strand_id
1 'polypeptide(L)'
;MTKYIVIERPADSPVTSAVGSVEEAVCDIASSLMDYPGPTDNLMAVAETSAISTLNTLKNRALCSLEISPQSFNTWCKDVSNIYDAMGELQKAKDKSESLLEEALEELDDAFRSSQAFSGYTPSDHINVYGALYQLGTSELERVFERALIDMYKLKSFQPEEF
;
A
#
# COMPACT_ATOMS: atom_id res chain seq x y z
N MET A 1 -21.13 -8.82 11.28
CA MET A 1 -19.95 -8.93 10.42
C MET A 1 -20.20 -10.06 9.44
N THR A 2 -19.91 -9.82 8.17
CA THR A 2 -20.05 -10.81 7.10
C THR A 2 -18.66 -11.23 6.68
N LYS A 3 -18.42 -12.54 6.65
CA LYS A 3 -17.16 -13.09 6.19
C LYS A 3 -17.23 -13.36 4.69
N TYR A 4 -16.20 -12.93 3.98
CA TYR A 4 -16.04 -13.11 2.55
C TYR A 4 -14.81 -13.95 2.26
N ILE A 5 -14.88 -14.72 1.18
CA ILE A 5 -13.77 -15.45 0.58
C ILE A 5 -13.48 -14.79 -0.76
N VAL A 6 -12.20 -14.45 -1.01
CA VAL A 6 -11.75 -13.88 -2.28
C VAL A 6 -11.08 -14.96 -3.10
N ILE A 7 -11.47 -15.05 -4.36
CA ILE A 7 -10.93 -16.00 -5.34
C ILE A 7 -10.52 -15.26 -6.61
N GLU A 8 -9.65 -15.88 -7.41
CA GLU A 8 -9.51 -15.49 -8.81
C GLU A 8 -10.80 -15.80 -9.58
N ARG A 9 -11.24 -14.83 -10.37
CA ARG A 9 -12.42 -14.93 -11.20
C ARG A 9 -12.16 -15.91 -12.34
N PRO A 10 -13.06 -16.88 -12.58
CA PRO A 10 -12.98 -17.73 -13.76
C PRO A 10 -13.10 -16.89 -15.05
N ALA A 11 -12.28 -17.17 -16.06
CA ALA A 11 -12.28 -16.47 -17.35
C ALA A 11 -13.66 -16.43 -18.05
N ASP A 12 -14.51 -17.42 -17.77
CA ASP A 12 -15.84 -17.57 -18.37
C ASP A 12 -16.97 -16.91 -17.54
N SER A 13 -16.65 -16.22 -16.44
CA SER A 13 -17.67 -15.61 -15.56
C SER A 13 -18.07 -14.21 -16.06
N PRO A 14 -19.35 -13.99 -16.44
CA PRO A 14 -19.83 -12.67 -16.87
C PRO A 14 -20.11 -11.72 -15.70
N VAL A 15 -19.89 -12.15 -14.45
CA VAL A 15 -20.27 -11.40 -13.25
C VAL A 15 -19.06 -10.62 -12.73
N THR A 16 -19.09 -9.31 -12.94
CA THR A 16 -18.30 -8.33 -12.18
C THR A 16 -19.08 -7.90 -10.94
N SER A 17 -18.38 -7.56 -9.86
CA SER A 17 -19.00 -6.86 -8.72
C SER A 17 -19.64 -5.57 -9.21
N ALA A 18 -20.82 -5.22 -8.68
CA ALA A 18 -21.44 -3.95 -9.01
C ALA A 18 -20.62 -2.80 -8.43
N VAL A 19 -20.51 -1.68 -9.15
CA VAL A 19 -19.82 -0.48 -8.66
C VAL A 19 -20.50 0.04 -7.39
N GLY A 20 -19.71 0.33 -6.36
CA GLY A 20 -20.14 0.72 -5.02
C GLY A 20 -20.61 -0.43 -4.13
N SER A 21 -20.46 -1.69 -4.56
CA SER A 21 -20.89 -2.85 -3.77
C SER A 21 -19.90 -3.23 -2.68
N VAL A 22 -20.37 -3.99 -1.69
CA VAL A 22 -19.50 -4.55 -0.65
C VAL A 22 -18.51 -5.53 -1.28
N GLU A 23 -18.94 -6.31 -2.26
CA GLU A 23 -18.13 -7.29 -2.98
C GLU A 23 -16.97 -6.64 -3.75
N GLU A 24 -17.18 -5.46 -4.33
CA GLU A 24 -16.11 -4.67 -4.95
C GLU A 24 -15.10 -4.22 -3.90
N ALA A 25 -15.55 -3.62 -2.80
CA ALA A 25 -14.67 -3.18 -1.72
C ALA A 25 -13.88 -4.35 -1.10
N VAL A 26 -14.50 -5.53 -0.96
CA VAL A 26 -13.79 -6.74 -0.49
C VAL A 26 -12.66 -7.12 -1.44
N CYS A 27 -12.89 -7.07 -2.75
CA CYS A 27 -11.84 -7.37 -3.73
C CYS A 27 -10.74 -6.31 -3.71
N ASP A 28 -11.10 -5.04 -3.55
CA ASP A 28 -10.15 -3.93 -3.45
C ASP A 28 -9.27 -4.04 -2.19
N ILE A 29 -9.86 -4.30 -1.02
CA ILE A 29 -9.14 -4.58 0.22
C ILE A 29 -8.15 -5.74 0.04
N ALA A 30 -8.62 -6.84 -0.55
CA ALA A 30 -7.79 -8.01 -0.77
C ALA A 30 -6.65 -7.72 -1.75
N SER A 31 -6.92 -6.98 -2.83
CA SER A 31 -5.90 -6.61 -3.81
C SER A 31 -4.81 -5.76 -3.18
N SER A 32 -5.20 -4.73 -2.42
CA SER A 32 -4.27 -3.81 -1.77
C SER A 32 -3.46 -4.47 -0.66
N LEU A 33 -4.09 -5.24 0.24
CA LEU A 33 -3.39 -5.82 1.39
C LEU A 33 -2.59 -7.10 1.07
N MET A 34 -2.77 -7.69 -0.11
CA MET A 34 -1.99 -8.84 -0.57
C MET A 34 -0.95 -8.48 -1.63
N ASP A 35 -0.82 -7.21 -2.01
CA ASP A 35 -0.03 -6.78 -3.17
C ASP A 35 -0.33 -7.61 -4.43
N TYR A 36 -1.63 -7.82 -4.71
CA TYR A 36 -2.05 -8.70 -5.79
C TYR A 36 -1.52 -8.18 -7.14
N PRO A 37 -0.78 -8.99 -7.92
CA PRO A 37 -0.05 -8.51 -9.11
C PRO A 37 -0.93 -8.23 -10.33
N GLY A 38 -2.25 -8.39 -10.22
CA GLY A 38 -3.20 -8.22 -11.33
C GLY A 38 -4.29 -7.18 -11.03
N PRO A 39 -5.13 -6.87 -12.04
CA PRO A 39 -6.30 -6.02 -11.82
C PRO A 39 -7.23 -6.59 -10.75
N THR A 40 -7.82 -5.74 -9.90
CA THR A 40 -8.89 -6.10 -8.96
C THR A 40 -10.08 -6.74 -9.68
N ASP A 41 -10.28 -6.40 -10.95
CA ASP A 41 -11.25 -7.04 -11.85
C ASP A 41 -10.95 -8.52 -12.17
N ASN A 42 -9.82 -9.06 -11.74
CA ASN A 42 -9.59 -10.50 -11.80
C ASN A 42 -10.02 -11.20 -10.50
N LEU A 43 -10.50 -10.47 -9.51
CA LEU A 43 -10.95 -11.01 -8.23
C LEU A 43 -12.46 -11.12 -8.18
N MET A 44 -12.93 -12.01 -7.32
CA MET A 44 -14.34 -12.18 -6.99
C MET A 44 -14.49 -12.45 -5.50
N ALA A 45 -15.40 -11.71 -4.86
CA ALA A 45 -15.76 -11.90 -3.46
C ALA A 45 -17.02 -12.76 -3.34
N VAL A 46 -16.98 -13.77 -2.48
CA VAL A 46 -18.10 -14.67 -2.21
C VAL A 46 -18.38 -14.66 -0.72
N ALA A 47 -19.59 -14.26 -0.32
CA ALA A 47 -20.01 -14.33 1.08
C ALA A 47 -20.07 -15.80 1.54
N GLU A 48 -19.53 -16.08 2.73
CA GLU A 48 -19.47 -17.45 3.29
C GLU A 48 -20.87 -18.04 3.53
N THR A 49 -21.88 -17.18 3.70
CA THR A 49 -23.29 -17.58 3.87
C THR A 49 -24.00 -17.89 2.56
N SER A 50 -23.36 -17.64 1.40
CA SER A 50 -23.95 -17.94 0.10
C SER A 50 -23.96 -19.45 -0.16
N ALA A 51 -24.98 -19.93 -0.89
CA ALA A 51 -25.11 -21.34 -1.27
C ALA A 51 -23.92 -21.86 -2.11
N ILE A 52 -23.07 -20.96 -2.61
CA ILE A 52 -21.90 -21.25 -3.43
C ILE A 52 -20.67 -21.52 -2.53
N SER A 53 -20.65 -21.04 -1.28
CA SER A 53 -19.52 -21.17 -0.34
C SER A 53 -19.22 -22.59 0.14
N THR A 54 -20.15 -23.54 -0.02
CA THR A 54 -20.00 -24.94 0.42
C THR A 54 -19.18 -25.81 -0.53
N LEU A 55 -18.79 -25.27 -1.69
CA LEU A 55 -18.05 -26.02 -2.69
C LEU A 55 -16.58 -26.19 -2.27
N ASN A 56 -16.14 -27.44 -2.09
CA ASN A 56 -14.72 -27.81 -1.94
C ASN A 56 -13.82 -27.23 -3.06
N THR A 57 -14.39 -26.81 -4.19
CA THR A 57 -13.67 -26.12 -5.27
C THR A 57 -13.28 -24.67 -4.95
N LEU A 58 -13.97 -23.98 -4.03
CA LEU A 58 -13.55 -22.67 -3.54
C LEU A 58 -12.30 -22.75 -2.68
N LYS A 59 -12.14 -23.82 -1.88
CA LYS A 59 -10.95 -23.98 -1.02
C LYS A 59 -9.64 -24.04 -1.81
N ASN A 60 -9.65 -24.63 -3.00
CA ASN A 60 -8.46 -24.71 -3.85
C ASN A 60 -8.19 -23.44 -4.68
N ARG A 61 -9.10 -22.46 -4.64
CA ARG A 61 -9.01 -21.19 -5.37
C ARG A 61 -9.06 -19.95 -4.46
N ALA A 62 -9.26 -20.16 -3.17
CA ALA A 62 -9.31 -19.10 -2.18
C ALA A 62 -7.92 -18.49 -2.05
N LEU A 63 -7.83 -17.19 -2.34
CA LEU A 63 -6.63 -16.39 -2.13
C LEU A 63 -6.57 -15.94 -0.67
N CYS A 64 -7.69 -15.43 -0.16
CA CYS A 64 -7.81 -14.99 1.22
C CYS A 64 -9.26 -15.02 1.71
N SER A 65 -9.42 -14.78 3.01
CA SER A 65 -10.70 -14.44 3.62
C SER A 65 -10.58 -13.17 4.44
N LEU A 66 -11.65 -12.39 4.51
CA LEU A 66 -11.73 -11.19 5.33
C LEU A 66 -13.15 -10.97 5.85
N GLU A 67 -13.28 -10.17 6.90
CA GLU A 67 -14.55 -9.84 7.54
C GLU A 67 -14.89 -8.35 7.34
N ILE A 68 -16.10 -8.09 6.85
CA ILE A 68 -16.63 -6.73 6.70
C ILE A 68 -17.84 -6.49 7.61
N SER A 69 -17.90 -5.27 8.14
CA SER A 69 -19.08 -4.69 8.78
C SER A 69 -19.50 -3.43 8.02
N PRO A 70 -20.74 -2.94 8.18
CA PRO A 70 -21.14 -1.66 7.58
C PRO A 70 -20.21 -0.50 7.98
N GLN A 71 -19.67 -0.53 9.20
CA GLN A 71 -18.70 0.45 9.67
C GLN A 71 -17.37 0.34 8.92
N SER A 72 -16.75 -0.85 8.89
CA SER A 72 -15.44 -1.04 8.23
C SER A 72 -15.50 -0.89 6.71
N PHE A 73 -16.65 -1.15 6.09
CA PHE A 73 -16.92 -0.80 4.69
C PHE A 73 -16.87 0.71 4.49
N ASN A 74 -17.59 1.48 5.31
CA ASN A 74 -17.56 2.95 5.22
C ASN A 74 -16.15 3.51 5.47
N THR A 75 -15.42 2.94 6.43
CA THR A 75 -14.03 3.33 6.70
C THR A 75 -13.13 3.09 5.49
N TRP A 76 -13.26 1.94 4.81
CA TRP A 76 -12.51 1.69 3.58
C TRP A 76 -12.78 2.77 2.54
N CYS A 77 -14.06 2.98 2.22
CA CYS A 77 -14.45 3.86 1.13
C CYS A 77 -14.20 5.35 1.39
N LYS A 78 -14.10 5.77 2.66
CA LYS A 78 -13.99 7.19 3.03
C LYS A 78 -12.65 7.58 3.61
N ASP A 79 -12.02 6.70 4.37
CA ASP A 79 -10.88 7.07 5.20
C ASP A 79 -9.59 6.50 4.63
N VAL A 80 -9.57 5.22 4.23
CA VAL A 80 -8.33 4.52 3.86
C VAL A 80 -7.64 5.15 2.64
N SER A 81 -8.37 5.45 1.56
CA SER A 81 -7.80 6.13 0.39
C SER A 81 -7.18 7.48 0.76
N ASN A 82 -7.90 8.28 1.56
CA ASN A 82 -7.42 9.60 1.99
C ASN A 82 -6.16 9.50 2.86
N ILE A 83 -6.05 8.44 3.67
CA ILE A 83 -4.86 8.20 4.50
C ILE A 83 -3.68 7.79 3.63
N TYR A 84 -3.85 6.86 2.68
CA TYR A 84 -2.81 6.50 1.73
C TYR A 84 -2.33 7.71 0.93
N ASP A 85 -3.25 8.55 0.43
CA ASP A 85 -2.91 9.78 -0.27
C ASP A 85 -2.08 10.72 0.61
N ALA A 86 -2.50 10.94 1.86
CA ALA A 86 -1.78 11.79 2.81
C ALA A 86 -0.37 11.25 3.15
N MET A 87 -0.22 9.94 3.27
CA MET A 87 1.07 9.28 3.46
C MET A 87 1.98 9.45 2.24
N GLY A 88 1.42 9.31 1.04
CA GLY A 88 2.12 9.58 -0.22
C GLY A 88 2.57 11.04 -0.33
N GLU A 89 1.74 12.01 0.05
CA GLU A 89 2.13 13.43 0.07
C GLU A 89 3.23 13.72 1.09
N LEU A 90 3.21 13.07 2.26
CA LEU A 90 4.30 13.17 3.23
C LEU A 90 5.61 12.61 2.66
N GLN A 91 5.56 11.46 1.98
CA GLN A 91 6.73 10.87 1.32
C GLN A 91 7.29 11.81 0.24
N LYS A 92 6.43 12.39 -0.61
CA LYS A 92 6.84 13.39 -1.61
C LYS A 92 7.48 14.62 -0.98
N ALA A 93 6.92 15.10 0.13
CA ALA A 93 7.47 16.25 0.86
C ALA A 93 8.85 15.93 1.46
N LYS A 94 9.04 14.71 1.98
CA LYS A 94 10.34 14.22 2.44
C LYS A 94 11.35 14.21 1.29
N ASP A 95 11.01 13.57 0.17
CA ASP A 95 11.93 13.42 -0.96
C ASP A 95 12.31 14.78 -1.56
N LYS A 96 11.33 15.69 -1.67
CA LYS A 96 11.58 17.08 -2.09
C LYS A 96 12.53 17.81 -1.14
N SER A 97 12.41 17.57 0.17
CA SER A 97 13.29 18.20 1.16
C SER A 97 14.72 17.66 1.05
N GLU A 98 14.90 16.37 0.78
CA GLU A 98 16.22 15.78 0.52
C GLU A 98 16.85 16.37 -0.75
N SER A 99 16.08 16.52 -1.84
CA SER A 99 16.58 17.18 -3.06
C SER A 99 17.00 18.63 -2.82
N LEU A 100 16.24 19.41 -2.04
CA LEU A 100 16.61 20.79 -1.70
C LEU A 100 17.90 20.86 -0.88
N LEU A 101 18.14 19.89 0.00
CA LEU A 101 19.39 19.81 0.77
C LEU A 101 20.58 19.46 -0.13
N GLU A 102 20.38 18.60 -1.12
CA GLU A 102 21.37 18.25 -2.14
C GLU A 102 21.74 19.46 -3.00
N GLU A 103 20.75 20.18 -3.53
CA GLU A 103 20.96 21.43 -4.28
C GLU A 103 21.72 22.48 -3.44
N ALA A 104 21.33 22.67 -2.18
CA ALA A 104 22.01 23.63 -1.30
C ALA A 104 23.46 23.24 -0.99
N LEU A 105 23.77 21.94 -0.91
CA LEU A 105 25.13 21.45 -0.71
C LEU A 105 25.98 21.67 -1.97
N GLU A 106 25.42 21.49 -3.16
CA GLU A 106 26.07 21.80 -4.43
C GLU A 106 26.38 23.31 -4.56
N GLU A 107 25.42 24.18 -4.22
CA GLU A 107 25.65 25.63 -4.19
C GLU A 107 26.75 26.03 -3.21
N LEU A 108 26.83 25.35 -2.06
CA LEU A 108 27.88 25.57 -1.08
C LEU A 108 29.25 25.16 -1.61
N ASP A 109 29.35 24.01 -2.27
CA ASP A 109 30.58 23.57 -2.95
C ASP A 109 31.05 24.59 -4.00
N ASP A 110 30.11 25.12 -4.79
CA ASP A 110 30.39 26.15 -5.79
C ASP A 110 30.91 27.45 -5.17
N ALA A 111 30.33 27.88 -4.05
CA ALA A 111 30.80 29.05 -3.31
C ALA A 111 32.24 28.86 -2.83
N PHE A 112 32.58 27.69 -2.28
CA PHE A 112 33.96 27.36 -1.88
C PHE A 112 34.91 27.33 -3.08
N ARG A 113 34.52 26.67 -4.17
CA ARG A 113 35.30 26.58 -5.41
C ARG A 113 35.61 27.97 -6.00
N SER A 114 34.69 28.92 -5.88
CA SER A 114 34.86 30.30 -6.36
C SER A 114 35.80 31.15 -5.48
N SER A 115 36.11 30.71 -4.25
CA SER A 115 36.91 31.48 -3.30
C SER A 115 38.42 31.29 -3.51
N GLN A 116 39.16 32.39 -3.59
CA GLN A 116 40.63 32.34 -3.68
C GLN A 116 41.28 31.71 -2.45
N ALA A 117 40.69 31.88 -1.26
CA ALA A 117 41.23 31.37 -0.01
C ALA A 117 40.80 29.92 0.29
N PHE A 118 39.65 29.48 -0.23
CA PHE A 118 39.00 28.23 0.19
C PHE A 118 38.70 27.24 -0.95
N SER A 119 39.12 27.52 -2.19
CA SER A 119 38.90 26.66 -3.37
C SER A 119 39.46 25.23 -3.30
N GLY A 120 40.36 24.95 -2.33
CA GLY A 120 40.88 23.61 -2.08
C GLY A 120 40.03 22.76 -1.14
N TYR A 121 38.88 23.26 -0.66
CA TYR A 121 37.99 22.55 0.26
C TYR A 121 36.64 22.28 -0.39
N THR A 122 36.18 21.04 -0.32
CA THR A 122 34.88 20.58 -0.85
C THR A 122 33.98 20.18 0.33
N PRO A 123 33.03 21.02 0.74
CA PRO A 123 32.07 20.72 1.80
C PRO A 123 31.37 19.35 1.66
N SER A 124 30.98 18.94 0.46
CA SER A 124 30.31 17.65 0.23
C SER A 124 31.16 16.40 0.52
N ASP A 125 32.49 16.52 0.60
CA ASP A 125 33.35 15.42 1.06
C ASP A 125 33.12 15.08 2.55
N HIS A 126 32.49 15.99 3.30
CA HIS A 126 32.28 15.88 4.75
C HIS A 126 30.81 15.88 5.17
N ILE A 127 29.89 16.23 4.26
CA ILE A 127 28.46 16.33 4.54
C ILE A 127 27.73 15.34 3.64
N ASN A 128 26.93 14.44 4.24
CA ASN A 128 26.04 13.57 3.51
C ASN A 128 24.59 13.97 3.76
N VAL A 129 23.91 14.42 2.72
CA VAL A 129 22.48 14.76 2.72
C VAL A 129 21.59 13.63 2.21
N TYR A 130 22.19 12.64 1.53
CA TYR A 130 21.47 11.46 1.05
C TYR A 130 20.95 10.65 2.23
N GLY A 131 19.63 10.46 2.28
CA GLY A 131 18.97 9.76 3.37
C GLY A 131 19.00 10.52 4.70
N ALA A 132 19.27 11.84 4.70
CA ALA A 132 19.24 12.65 5.92
C ALA A 132 17.89 12.58 6.65
N LEU A 133 16.80 12.30 5.91
CA LEU A 133 15.46 12.13 6.46
C LEU A 133 15.02 10.66 6.53
N TYR A 134 15.93 9.70 6.36
CA TYR A 134 15.62 8.26 6.45
C TYR A 134 14.96 7.88 7.78
N GLN A 135 15.39 8.50 8.87
CA GLN A 135 14.86 8.24 10.22
C GLN A 135 13.41 8.72 10.44
N LEU A 136 12.80 9.44 9.50
CA LEU A 136 11.38 9.81 9.59
C LEU A 136 10.47 8.58 9.57
N GLY A 137 10.94 7.43 9.08
CA GLY A 137 10.21 6.16 9.19
C GLY A 137 8.90 6.14 8.41
N THR A 138 8.80 6.89 7.31
CA THR A 138 7.60 6.95 6.45
C THR A 138 7.22 5.56 5.91
N SER A 139 8.21 4.74 5.54
CA SER A 139 7.98 3.34 5.15
C SER A 139 7.52 2.45 6.32
N GLU A 140 7.93 2.76 7.55
CA GLU A 140 7.46 2.00 8.72
C GLU A 140 6.02 2.37 9.08
N LEU A 141 5.64 3.64 8.90
CA LEU A 141 4.27 4.09 9.08
C LEU A 141 3.30 3.34 8.15
N GLU A 142 3.68 3.14 6.89
CA GLU A 142 2.89 2.37 5.90
C GLU A 142 2.68 0.94 6.35
N ARG A 143 3.75 0.26 6.75
CA ARG A 143 3.67 -1.12 7.28
C ARG A 143 2.80 -1.24 8.52
N VAL A 144 2.91 -0.29 9.45
CA VAL A 144 2.09 -0.28 10.67
C VAL A 144 0.62 -0.05 10.32
N PHE A 145 0.33 0.83 9.37
CA PHE A 145 -1.02 1.08 8.91
C PHE A 145 -1.63 -0.14 8.20
N GLU A 146 -0.88 -0.77 7.28
CA GLU A 146 -1.27 -2.02 6.64
C GLU A 146 -1.55 -3.13 7.65
N ARG A 147 -0.69 -3.28 8.68
CA ARG A 147 -0.92 -4.24 9.76
C ARG A 147 -2.23 -3.95 10.48
N ALA A 148 -2.52 -2.68 10.78
CA ALA A 148 -3.77 -2.30 11.40
C ALA A 148 -4.99 -2.60 10.51
N LEU A 149 -4.87 -2.44 9.19
CA LEU A 149 -5.92 -2.82 8.23
C LEU A 149 -6.11 -4.33 8.18
N ILE A 150 -5.02 -5.12 8.12
CA ILE A 150 -5.06 -6.58 8.17
C ILE A 150 -5.81 -7.06 9.43
N ASP A 151 -5.52 -6.47 10.59
CA ASP A 151 -6.19 -6.80 11.84
C ASP A 151 -7.67 -6.37 11.83
N MET A 152 -7.97 -5.16 11.32
CA MET A 152 -9.33 -4.63 11.24
C MET A 152 -10.24 -5.48 10.33
N TYR A 153 -9.74 -5.92 9.18
CA TYR A 153 -10.46 -6.79 8.25
C TYR A 153 -10.29 -8.28 8.56
N LYS A 154 -9.50 -8.63 9.58
CA LYS A 154 -9.16 -10.02 9.96
C LYS A 154 -8.70 -10.83 8.74
N LEU A 155 -7.88 -10.20 7.90
CA LEU A 155 -7.44 -10.77 6.64
C LEU A 155 -6.59 -12.02 6.91
N LYS A 156 -6.92 -13.11 6.23
CA LYS A 156 -6.15 -14.37 6.26
C LYS A 156 -5.87 -14.79 4.83
N SER A 157 -4.60 -14.78 4.42
CA SER A 157 -4.18 -15.34 3.14
C SER A 157 -4.11 -16.87 3.22
N PHE A 158 -4.36 -17.51 2.08
CA PHE A 158 -4.29 -18.97 1.90
C PHE A 158 -3.24 -19.39 0.87
N GLN A 159 -2.54 -18.42 0.26
CA GLN A 159 -1.38 -18.69 -0.58
C GLN A 159 -0.29 -19.40 0.23
N PRO A 160 0.36 -20.44 -0.30
CA PRO A 160 1.60 -20.94 0.28
C PRO A 160 2.67 -19.85 0.13
N GLU A 161 3.43 -19.57 1.20
CA GLU A 161 4.66 -18.79 1.09
C GLU A 161 5.56 -19.52 0.08
N GLU A 162 5.70 -18.98 -1.14
CA GLU A 162 6.77 -19.39 -2.04
C GLU A 162 8.08 -18.85 -1.44
N PHE A 163 8.86 -19.78 -0.88
CA PHE A 163 10.20 -19.58 -0.33
C PHE A 163 11.23 -19.22 -1.41
#